data_AF-A0A136MJA6-F1
#
_entry.id   AF-A0A136MJA6-F1
#
_cell.length_a   1.000
_cell.length_b   1.000
_cell.length_c   1.000
_cell.angle_alpha   90.00
_cell.angle_beta   90.00
_cell.angle_gamma   90.00
#
_symmetry.space_group_name_H-M   'P 1'
#
loop_
_entity.id
_entity.type
_entity.pdbx_description
1 polymer ?
#
loop_
_entity_poly.entity_id
_entity_poly.type
_entity_poly.pdbx_seq_one_letter_code
_entity_poly.pdbx_strand_id
1 'polypeptide(L)'
;MTLNELDALRDENQTLRLRVAALENQLESIRLQRVAQDFLETHGLVDEPYFIRRLHESVLSAERYARFVTLVMVVLPGEKGENEGNNSSLESAARLRAELRQTDLVGYSNSGRIFILLEESDPQQAVQALRRVTREIMDYPHPHYALANYPNDSSRDDTLLEIVSARTSDLRARISNQTDPVVHTGEAVLSLFN
;
A
#
# COMPACT_ATOMS: atom_id res chain seq x y z
N MET A 1 -9.02 -14.73 -56.17
CA MET A 1 -8.79 -13.77 -55.07
C MET A 1 -8.40 -12.45 -55.69
N THR A 2 -9.24 -11.43 -55.53
CA THR A 2 -8.98 -10.09 -56.09
C THR A 2 -8.11 -9.26 -55.14
N LEU A 3 -7.43 -8.22 -55.65
CA LEU A 3 -6.66 -7.29 -54.81
C LEU A 3 -7.55 -6.66 -53.72
N ASN A 4 -8.80 -6.33 -54.07
CA ASN A 4 -9.79 -5.80 -53.13
C ASN A 4 -10.15 -6.80 -52.02
N GLU A 5 -10.25 -8.10 -52.34
CA GLU A 5 -10.47 -9.14 -51.32
C GLU A 5 -9.28 -9.28 -50.37
N LEU A 6 -8.05 -9.10 -50.86
CA LEU A 6 -6.85 -9.18 -50.04
C LEU A 6 -6.75 -8.00 -49.05
N ASP A 7 -7.08 -6.79 -49.50
CA ASP A 7 -7.05 -5.60 -48.64
C ASP A 7 -8.18 -5.65 -47.59
N ALA A 8 -9.38 -6.08 -47.96
CA ALA A 8 -10.48 -6.28 -47.01
C ALA A 8 -10.12 -7.29 -45.91
N LEU A 9 -9.45 -8.40 -46.27
CA LEU A 9 -8.99 -9.38 -45.29
C LEU A 9 -7.87 -8.86 -44.39
N ARG A 10 -7.01 -7.96 -44.88
CA ARG A 10 -5.97 -7.32 -44.04
C ARG A 10 -6.58 -6.40 -43.00
N ASP A 11 -7.55 -5.58 -43.40
CA ASP A 11 -8.26 -4.67 -42.49
C ASP A 11 -9.04 -5.45 -41.42
N GLU A 12 -9.71 -6.53 -41.82
CA GLU A 12 -10.38 -7.44 -40.89
C GLU A 12 -9.39 -8.08 -39.91
N ASN A 13 -8.23 -8.57 -40.40
CA ASN A 13 -7.21 -9.16 -39.53
C ASN A 13 -6.65 -8.14 -38.54
N GLN A 14 -6.43 -6.90 -38.97
CA GLN A 14 -5.96 -5.82 -38.10
C GLN A 14 -7.00 -5.49 -37.02
N THR A 15 -8.27 -5.40 -37.40
CA THR A 15 -9.38 -5.15 -36.47
C THR A 15 -9.49 -6.27 -35.43
N LEU A 16 -9.39 -7.53 -35.87
CA LEU A 16 -9.40 -8.69 -34.97
C LEU A 16 -8.23 -8.67 -33.99
N ARG A 17 -7.01 -8.32 -34.45
CA ARG A 17 -5.83 -8.19 -33.56
C ARG A 17 -6.04 -7.14 -32.47
N LEU A 18 -6.57 -5.96 -32.84
CA LEU A 18 -6.87 -4.91 -31.86
C LEU A 18 -7.92 -5.37 -30.84
N ARG A 19 -8.94 -6.09 -31.29
CA ARG A 19 -9.99 -6.62 -30.42
C ARG A 19 -9.47 -7.71 -29.48
N VAL A 20 -8.60 -8.60 -29.96
CA VAL A 20 -7.93 -9.61 -29.12
C VAL A 20 -7.11 -8.94 -28.05
N ALA A 21 -6.27 -7.96 -28.39
CA ALA A 21 -5.47 -7.22 -27.41
C ALA A 21 -6.33 -6.51 -26.35
N ALA A 22 -7.46 -5.91 -26.76
CA ALA A 22 -8.40 -5.28 -25.82
C ALA A 22 -9.04 -6.31 -24.87
N LEU A 23 -9.42 -7.49 -25.37
CA LEU A 23 -9.98 -8.57 -24.56
C LEU A 23 -8.96 -9.17 -23.60
N GLU A 24 -7.70 -9.33 -24.03
CA GLU A 24 -6.61 -9.79 -23.17
C GLU A 24 -6.40 -8.84 -21.99
N ASN A 25 -6.38 -7.52 -22.26
CA ASN A 25 -6.29 -6.50 -21.22
C ASN A 25 -7.49 -6.55 -20.25
N GLN A 26 -8.71 -6.75 -20.77
CA GLN A 26 -9.90 -6.91 -19.94
C GLN A 26 -9.83 -8.18 -19.08
N LEU A 27 -9.43 -9.32 -19.67
CA LEU A 27 -9.31 -10.58 -18.96
C LEU A 27 -8.29 -10.49 -17.82
N GLU A 28 -7.13 -9.87 -18.09
CA GLU A 28 -6.11 -9.67 -17.08
C GLU A 28 -6.62 -8.77 -15.94
N SER A 29 -7.34 -7.71 -16.26
CA SER A 29 -7.95 -6.84 -15.24
C SER A 29 -8.95 -7.59 -14.34
N ILE A 30 -9.77 -8.48 -14.92
CA ILE A 30 -10.73 -9.31 -14.17
C ILE A 30 -9.99 -10.34 -13.31
N ARG A 31 -8.94 -10.95 -13.85
CA ARG A 31 -8.12 -11.92 -13.14
C ARG A 31 -7.46 -11.29 -11.91
N LEU A 32 -6.85 -10.11 -12.07
CA LEU A 32 -6.25 -9.36 -10.96
C LEU A 32 -7.31 -8.97 -9.91
N GLN A 33 -8.49 -8.55 -10.34
CA GLN A 33 -9.60 -8.27 -9.42
C GLN A 33 -10.03 -9.50 -8.61
N ARG A 34 -10.11 -10.69 -9.23
CA ARG A 34 -10.45 -11.92 -8.52
C ARG A 34 -9.39 -12.31 -7.50
N VAL A 35 -8.12 -12.27 -7.87
CA VAL A 35 -7.02 -12.59 -6.94
C VAL A 35 -7.02 -11.62 -5.76
N ALA A 36 -7.19 -10.32 -6.01
CA ALA A 36 -7.30 -9.32 -4.95
C ALA A 36 -8.51 -9.56 -4.06
N GLN A 37 -9.65 -9.96 -4.65
CA GLN A 37 -10.87 -10.27 -3.90
C GLN A 37 -10.71 -11.52 -3.02
N ASP A 38 -10.15 -12.61 -3.54
CA ASP A 38 -9.90 -13.83 -2.77
C ASP A 38 -8.94 -13.54 -1.59
N PHE A 39 -7.91 -12.72 -1.83
CA PHE A 39 -6.95 -12.32 -0.79
C PHE A 39 -7.59 -11.45 0.29
N LEU A 40 -8.47 -10.53 -0.11
CA LEU A 40 -9.28 -9.70 0.80
C LEU A 40 -10.27 -10.53 1.61
N GLU A 41 -10.96 -11.48 0.99
CA GLU A 41 -11.90 -12.36 1.69
C GLU A 41 -11.20 -13.28 2.68
N THR A 42 -9.98 -13.75 2.36
CA THR A 42 -9.23 -14.68 3.20
C THR A 42 -8.52 -13.99 4.35
N HIS A 43 -7.87 -12.84 4.10
CA HIS A 43 -6.98 -12.19 5.07
C HIS A 43 -7.46 -10.80 5.53
N GLY A 44 -8.48 -10.24 4.88
CA GLY A 44 -8.88 -8.84 5.06
C GLY A 44 -7.89 -7.83 4.44
N LEU A 45 -6.90 -8.30 3.67
CA LEU A 45 -5.81 -7.51 3.11
C LEU A 45 -5.98 -7.31 1.61
N VAL A 46 -5.36 -6.26 1.06
CA VAL A 46 -5.28 -6.04 -0.39
C VAL A 46 -3.84 -6.19 -0.88
N ASP A 47 -3.65 -6.55 -2.14
CA ASP A 47 -2.33 -6.58 -2.74
C ASP A 47 -1.81 -5.16 -3.06
N GLU A 48 -0.51 -5.03 -3.29
CA GLU A 48 0.14 -3.74 -3.57
C GLU A 48 -0.46 -3.03 -4.82
N PRO A 49 -0.69 -3.70 -5.97
CA PRO A 49 -1.31 -3.04 -7.13
C PRO A 49 -2.71 -2.47 -6.84
N TYR A 50 -3.58 -3.23 -6.15
CA TYR A 50 -4.90 -2.75 -5.75
C TYR A 50 -4.79 -1.61 -4.75
N PHE A 51 -3.88 -1.72 -3.77
CA PHE A 51 -3.63 -0.69 -2.78
C PHE A 51 -3.23 0.65 -3.43
N ILE A 52 -2.30 0.63 -4.40
CA ILE A 52 -1.85 1.84 -5.12
C ILE A 52 -3.01 2.47 -5.89
N ARG A 53 -3.81 1.67 -6.61
CA ARG A 53 -5.00 2.19 -7.29
C ARG A 53 -5.94 2.86 -6.30
N ARG A 54 -6.14 2.24 -5.15
CA ARG A 54 -7.07 2.75 -4.15
C ARG A 54 -6.56 4.01 -3.45
N LEU A 55 -5.26 4.11 -3.19
CA LEU A 55 -4.61 5.35 -2.74
C LEU A 55 -4.91 6.51 -3.71
N HIS A 56 -4.72 6.29 -5.01
CA HIS A 56 -5.02 7.30 -6.04
C HIS A 56 -6.47 7.78 -5.95
N GLU A 57 -7.43 6.85 -5.90
CA GLU A 57 -8.85 7.16 -5.76
C GLU A 57 -9.16 7.94 -4.47
N SER A 58 -8.55 7.57 -3.36
CA SER A 58 -8.76 8.23 -2.06
C SER A 58 -8.18 9.65 -2.06
N VAL A 59 -7.03 9.90 -2.69
CA VAL A 59 -6.48 11.26 -2.86
C VAL A 59 -7.40 12.13 -3.73
N LEU A 60 -7.88 11.62 -4.87
CA LEU A 60 -8.84 12.34 -5.72
C LEU A 60 -10.17 12.62 -4.99
N SER A 61 -10.61 11.71 -4.14
CA SER A 61 -11.79 11.92 -3.29
C SER A 61 -11.52 13.00 -2.24
N ALA A 62 -10.37 12.92 -1.56
CA ALA A 62 -9.96 13.83 -0.51
C ALA A 62 -9.83 15.28 -1.01
N GLU A 63 -9.31 15.46 -2.23
CA GLU A 63 -9.26 16.75 -2.89
C GLU A 63 -10.66 17.34 -3.09
N ARG A 64 -11.60 16.54 -3.62
CA ARG A 64 -12.97 17.00 -3.89
C ARG A 64 -13.75 17.37 -2.65
N TYR A 65 -13.51 16.67 -1.54
CA TYR A 65 -14.28 16.83 -0.30
C TYR A 65 -13.52 17.53 0.82
N ALA A 66 -12.33 18.07 0.54
CA ALA A 66 -11.44 18.69 1.51
C ALA A 66 -11.18 17.80 2.74
N ARG A 67 -10.89 16.52 2.50
CA ARG A 67 -10.58 15.51 3.54
C ARG A 67 -9.08 15.23 3.59
N PHE A 68 -8.65 14.61 4.68
CA PHE A 68 -7.28 14.11 4.84
C PHE A 68 -7.18 12.64 4.44
N VAL A 69 -6.01 12.25 3.96
CA VAL A 69 -5.65 10.85 3.69
C VAL A 69 -4.24 10.63 4.20
N THR A 70 -4.10 9.74 5.19
CA THR A 70 -2.78 9.37 5.70
C THR A 70 -2.38 7.99 5.17
N LEU A 71 -1.25 7.96 4.46
CA LEU A 71 -0.55 6.75 4.06
C LEU A 71 0.49 6.39 5.12
N VAL A 72 0.56 5.12 5.48
CA VAL A 72 1.51 4.58 6.45
C VAL A 72 2.22 3.37 5.84
N MET A 73 3.52 3.26 6.08
CA MET A 73 4.30 2.06 5.80
C MET A 73 4.87 1.52 7.11
N VAL A 74 4.64 0.23 7.38
CA VAL A 74 5.08 -0.42 8.62
C VAL A 74 6.40 -1.15 8.37
N VAL A 75 7.31 -1.03 9.33
CA VAL A 75 8.61 -1.70 9.38
C VAL A 75 8.58 -2.67 10.56
N LEU A 76 8.62 -3.96 10.24
CA LEU A 76 8.69 -5.01 11.25
C LEU A 76 10.14 -5.29 11.65
N PRO A 77 10.43 -5.44 12.97
CA PRO A 77 11.76 -5.80 13.44
C PRO A 77 12.13 -7.23 13.03
N GLY A 78 13.39 -7.44 12.62
CA GLY A 78 13.91 -8.78 12.32
C GLY A 78 13.74 -9.24 10.86
N GLU A 79 13.01 -8.50 10.02
CA GLU A 79 13.01 -8.73 8.57
C GLU A 79 14.36 -8.28 7.98
N LYS A 80 15.28 -9.24 7.82
CA LYS A 80 16.55 -9.02 7.11
C LYS A 80 16.32 -9.17 5.62
N GLY A 81 15.79 -8.12 4.99
CA GLY A 81 15.70 -8.00 3.53
C GLY A 81 14.42 -8.60 2.92
N GLU A 82 14.22 -8.30 1.63
CA GLU A 82 12.97 -8.52 0.86
C GLU A 82 12.57 -9.99 0.66
N ASN A 83 13.33 -10.97 1.19
CA ASN A 83 13.18 -12.40 0.86
C ASN A 83 13.06 -13.36 2.05
N GLU A 84 13.22 -12.92 3.31
CA GLU A 84 13.16 -13.83 4.47
C GLU A 84 12.16 -13.30 5.52
N GLY A 85 10.89 -13.73 5.41
CA GLY A 85 9.88 -13.40 6.43
C GLY A 85 8.39 -13.45 6.04
N ASN A 86 8.00 -14.06 4.92
CA ASN A 86 6.66 -13.86 4.34
C ASN A 86 5.47 -14.18 5.27
N ASN A 87 5.57 -15.18 6.15
CA ASN A 87 4.42 -15.59 6.98
C ASN A 87 4.21 -14.70 8.21
N SER A 88 5.28 -14.22 8.85
CA SER A 88 5.16 -13.40 10.06
C SER A 88 4.62 -12.00 9.74
N SER A 89 5.01 -11.46 8.61
CA SER A 89 4.57 -10.14 8.15
C SER A 89 3.15 -10.16 7.63
N LEU A 90 2.76 -11.22 6.93
CA LEU A 90 1.37 -11.45 6.55
C LEU A 90 0.46 -11.58 7.78
N GLU A 91 0.86 -12.38 8.78
CA GLU A 91 0.11 -12.53 10.02
C GLU A 91 0.00 -11.19 10.77
N SER A 92 1.09 -10.43 10.84
CA SER A 92 1.10 -9.09 11.43
C SER A 92 0.15 -8.14 10.69
N ALA A 93 0.15 -8.15 9.35
CA ALA A 93 -0.78 -7.36 8.54
C ALA A 93 -2.24 -7.75 8.81
N ALA A 94 -2.56 -9.05 8.86
CA ALA A 94 -3.91 -9.53 9.14
C ALA A 94 -4.39 -9.12 10.54
N ARG A 95 -3.51 -9.14 11.54
CA ARG A 95 -3.82 -8.63 12.89
C ARG A 95 -4.01 -7.11 12.88
N LEU A 96 -3.15 -6.34 12.19
CA LEU A 96 -3.31 -4.89 12.01
C LEU A 96 -4.68 -4.56 11.40
N ARG A 97 -5.11 -5.33 10.41
CA ARG A 97 -6.40 -5.16 9.76
C ARG A 97 -7.59 -5.29 10.72
N ALA A 98 -7.50 -6.19 11.69
CA ALA A 98 -8.58 -6.43 12.66
C ALA A 98 -8.83 -5.23 13.60
N GLU A 99 -7.81 -4.40 13.85
CA GLU A 99 -7.88 -3.26 14.78
C GLU A 99 -8.15 -1.90 14.11
N LEU A 100 -8.17 -1.90 12.78
CA LEU A 100 -8.45 -0.70 11.97
C LEU A 100 -9.92 -0.60 11.58
N ARG A 101 -10.36 0.59 11.17
CA ARG A 101 -11.76 0.81 10.79
C ARG A 101 -12.07 0.00 9.53
N GLN A 102 -13.37 -0.18 9.25
CA GLN A 102 -13.78 -0.85 8.01
C GLN A 102 -13.37 -0.05 6.76
N THR A 103 -13.34 1.28 6.86
CA THR A 103 -12.94 2.22 5.80
C THR A 103 -11.43 2.28 5.58
N ASP A 104 -10.64 1.84 6.55
CA ASP A 104 -9.19 1.80 6.43
C ASP A 104 -8.78 0.56 5.64
N LEU A 105 -7.69 0.68 4.87
CA LEU A 105 -7.18 -0.42 4.05
C LEU A 105 -5.79 -0.82 4.49
N VAL A 106 -5.56 -2.12 4.53
CA VAL A 106 -4.23 -2.69 4.79
C VAL A 106 -3.77 -3.42 3.54
N GLY A 107 -2.68 -2.92 2.95
CA GLY A 107 -2.00 -3.50 1.82
C GLY A 107 -0.83 -4.39 2.25
N TYR A 108 -0.59 -5.45 1.50
CA TYR A 108 0.56 -6.33 1.65
C TYR A 108 1.26 -6.52 0.30
N SER A 109 2.58 -6.34 0.25
CA SER A 109 3.38 -6.71 -0.92
C SER A 109 4.04 -8.06 -0.75
N ASN A 110 4.33 -8.72 -1.88
CA ASN A 110 5.12 -9.95 -1.91
C ASN A 110 6.54 -9.78 -1.36
N SER A 111 7.02 -8.54 -1.23
CA SER A 111 8.31 -8.19 -0.62
C SER A 111 8.22 -8.01 0.91
N GLY A 112 7.11 -8.42 1.54
CA GLY A 112 6.88 -8.29 2.98
C GLY A 112 6.48 -6.88 3.47
N ARG A 113 6.27 -5.91 2.56
CA ARG A 113 5.91 -4.55 2.97
C ARG A 113 4.43 -4.50 3.34
N ILE A 114 4.15 -3.83 4.46
CA ILE A 114 2.79 -3.58 4.93
C ILE A 114 2.50 -2.09 4.74
N PHE A 115 1.41 -1.80 4.06
CA PHE A 115 0.91 -0.45 3.84
C PHE A 115 -0.43 -0.28 4.55
N ILE A 116 -0.70 0.90 5.08
CA ILE A 116 -2.00 1.24 5.65
C ILE A 116 -2.46 2.55 5.04
N LEU A 117 -3.70 2.57 4.54
CA LEU A 117 -4.38 3.76 4.07
C LEU A 117 -5.47 4.12 5.08
N LEU A 118 -5.29 5.25 5.76
CA LEU A 118 -6.24 5.79 6.71
C LEU A 118 -7.01 6.93 6.04
N GLU A 119 -8.24 6.64 5.65
CA GLU A 119 -9.13 7.64 5.06
C GLU A 119 -9.66 8.59 6.15
N GLU A 120 -9.85 9.85 5.78
CA GLU A 120 -10.42 10.89 6.66
C GLU A 120 -9.64 11.12 7.96
N SER A 121 -8.36 10.80 7.95
CA SER A 121 -7.50 10.85 9.13
C SER A 121 -6.38 11.85 8.92
N ASP A 122 -6.36 12.89 9.74
CA ASP A 122 -5.22 13.79 9.84
C ASP A 122 -4.00 13.08 10.51
N PRO A 123 -2.80 13.67 10.47
CA PRO A 123 -1.60 13.01 10.99
C PRO A 123 -1.69 12.68 12.48
N GLN A 124 -2.35 13.51 13.30
CA GLN A 124 -2.47 13.29 14.74
C GLN A 124 -3.41 12.11 15.00
N GLN A 125 -4.54 12.05 14.31
CA GLN A 125 -5.48 10.95 14.38
C GLN A 125 -4.85 9.64 13.91
N ALA A 126 -4.09 9.68 12.82
CA ALA A 126 -3.35 8.53 12.30
C ALA A 126 -2.35 7.99 13.32
N VAL A 127 -1.55 8.86 13.94
CA VAL A 127 -0.60 8.47 14.99
C VAL A 127 -1.33 7.86 16.20
N GLN A 128 -2.47 8.40 16.61
CA GLN A 128 -3.26 7.83 17.71
C GLN A 128 -3.81 6.44 17.37
N ALA A 129 -4.35 6.27 16.17
CA ALA A 129 -4.83 4.98 15.68
C ALA A 129 -3.69 3.94 15.66
N LEU A 130 -2.55 4.30 15.07
CA LEU A 130 -1.37 3.43 15.04
C LEU A 130 -0.87 3.11 16.45
N ARG A 131 -0.81 4.07 17.37
CA ARG A 131 -0.40 3.82 18.77
C ARG A 131 -1.31 2.83 19.50
N ARG A 132 -2.61 2.85 19.23
CA ARG A 132 -3.56 1.86 19.79
C ARG A 132 -3.28 0.48 19.22
N VAL A 133 -3.29 0.39 17.90
CA VAL A 133 -3.11 -0.85 17.12
C VAL A 133 -1.78 -1.52 17.45
N THR A 134 -0.68 -0.75 17.46
CA THR A 134 0.67 -1.26 17.77
C THR A 134 0.85 -1.74 19.20
N ARG A 135 0.03 -1.26 20.17
CA ARG A 135 0.07 -1.73 21.56
C ARG A 135 -0.62 -3.08 21.74
N GLU A 136 -1.66 -3.35 20.96
CA GLU A 136 -2.53 -4.52 21.14
C GLU A 136 -2.02 -5.74 20.37
N ILE A 137 -1.31 -5.54 19.26
CA ILE A 137 -1.01 -6.63 18.32
C ILE A 137 0.41 -7.19 18.48
N MET A 138 1.35 -6.38 18.94
CA MET A 138 2.77 -6.66 18.79
C MET A 138 3.41 -6.94 20.15
N ASP A 139 3.55 -8.23 20.47
CA ASP A 139 4.44 -8.73 21.53
C ASP A 139 5.93 -8.45 21.23
N TYR A 140 6.23 -7.90 20.04
CA TYR A 140 7.55 -7.46 19.61
C TYR A 140 7.87 -6.04 20.12
N PRO A 141 9.15 -5.71 20.35
CA PRO A 141 9.56 -4.33 20.62
C PRO A 141 9.14 -3.42 19.45
N HIS A 142 8.06 -2.67 19.69
CA HIS A 142 7.49 -1.55 18.96
C HIS A 142 7.61 -1.58 17.41
N PRO A 143 6.51 -1.80 16.67
CA PRO A 143 6.49 -1.61 15.22
C PRO A 143 6.94 -0.20 14.89
N HIS A 144 7.91 -0.11 14.00
CA HIS A 144 8.34 1.17 13.45
C HIS A 144 7.46 1.49 12.25
N TYR A 145 7.14 2.76 12.04
CA TYR A 145 6.34 3.16 10.89
C TYR A 145 6.76 4.54 10.39
N ALA A 146 6.60 4.74 9.10
CA ALA A 146 6.64 6.04 8.46
C ALA A 146 5.24 6.40 7.97
N LEU A 147 4.92 7.69 7.96
CA LEU A 147 3.66 8.20 7.43
C LEU A 147 3.90 9.30 6.42
N ALA A 148 2.95 9.50 5.51
CA ALA A 148 2.83 10.64 4.62
C ALA A 148 1.35 11.03 4.51
N ASN A 149 1.02 12.31 4.51
CA ASN A 149 -0.36 12.77 4.58
C ASN A 149 -0.72 13.74 3.44
N TYR A 150 -1.87 13.53 2.81
CA TYR A 150 -2.53 14.51 1.97
C TYR A 150 -3.39 15.45 2.83
N PRO A 151 -3.37 16.77 2.60
CA PRO A 151 -2.57 17.50 1.60
C PRO A 151 -1.22 18.00 2.13
N ASN A 152 -0.86 17.70 3.38
CA ASN A 152 0.27 18.35 4.08
C ASN A 152 1.65 18.02 3.50
N ASP A 153 1.91 16.75 3.18
CA ASP A 153 3.19 16.30 2.63
C ASP A 153 3.22 16.40 1.09
N SER A 154 2.08 16.13 0.42
CA SER A 154 1.95 16.22 -1.03
C SER A 154 0.49 16.26 -1.46
N SER A 155 0.21 16.88 -2.62
CA SER A 155 -1.08 16.83 -3.31
C SER A 155 -1.18 15.68 -4.32
N ARG A 156 -0.11 14.94 -4.56
CA ARG A 156 -0.02 13.83 -5.52
C ARG A 156 0.27 12.51 -4.80
N ASP A 157 -0.43 11.46 -5.21
CA ASP A 157 -0.35 10.10 -4.66
C ASP A 157 1.00 9.42 -4.91
N ASP A 158 1.58 9.58 -6.10
CA ASP A 158 2.92 9.08 -6.44
C ASP A 158 4.00 9.60 -5.46
N THR A 159 3.95 10.90 -5.19
CA THR A 159 4.87 11.58 -4.27
C THR A 159 4.65 11.14 -2.82
N LEU A 160 3.42 10.83 -2.38
CA LEU A 160 3.17 10.29 -1.04
C LEU A 160 3.85 8.93 -0.84
N LEU A 161 3.79 8.05 -1.85
CA LEU A 161 4.47 6.76 -1.84
C LEU A 161 6.00 6.92 -1.79
N GLU A 162 6.55 7.85 -2.58
CA GLU A 162 7.99 8.15 -2.56
C GLU A 162 8.43 8.66 -1.17
N ILE A 163 7.69 9.60 -0.59
CA ILE A 163 7.97 10.15 0.75
C ILE A 163 7.96 9.06 1.80
N VAL A 164 6.90 8.24 1.86
CA VAL A 164 6.79 7.20 2.89
C VAL A 164 7.86 6.11 2.69
N SER A 165 8.20 5.76 1.45
CA SER A 165 9.25 4.79 1.13
C SER A 165 10.65 5.29 1.51
N ALA A 166 10.94 6.57 1.26
CA ALA A 166 12.20 7.21 1.68
C ALA A 166 12.32 7.23 3.21
N ARG A 167 11.27 7.70 3.90
CA ARG A 167 11.21 7.72 5.38
C ARG A 167 11.37 6.32 5.98
N THR A 168 10.79 5.31 5.35
CA THR A 168 10.91 3.89 5.78
C THR A 168 12.32 3.37 5.58
N SER A 169 12.97 3.69 4.46
CA SER A 169 14.36 3.32 4.18
C SER A 169 15.31 3.93 5.22
N ASP A 170 15.13 5.22 5.54
CA ASP A 170 15.90 5.90 6.57
C ASP A 170 15.69 5.29 7.95
N LEU A 171 14.44 4.93 8.28
CA LEU A 171 14.09 4.29 9.55
C LEU A 171 14.72 2.91 9.68
N ARG A 172 14.67 2.08 8.62
CA ARG A 172 15.36 0.79 8.57
C ARG A 172 16.87 0.94 8.75
N ALA A 173 17.49 1.93 8.11
CA ALA A 173 18.92 2.21 8.27
C ALA A 173 19.28 2.58 9.71
N ARG A 174 18.44 3.41 10.38
CA ARG A 174 18.63 3.78 11.79
C ARG A 174 18.50 2.57 12.73
N ILE A 175 17.48 1.73 12.52
CA ILE A 175 17.27 0.51 13.31
C ILE A 175 18.46 -0.45 13.14
N SER A 176 18.94 -0.64 11.91
CA SER A 176 20.09 -1.51 11.63
C SER A 176 21.40 -1.01 12.24
N ASN A 177 21.55 0.31 12.42
CA ASN A 177 22.75 0.92 12.99
C ASN A 177 22.72 1.01 14.52
N GLN A 178 21.58 0.75 15.16
CA GLN A 178 21.48 0.60 16.61
C GLN A 178 21.88 -0.84 16.99
N THR A 179 23.17 -1.06 17.23
CA THR A 179 23.74 -2.33 17.68
C THR A 179 23.36 -2.74 19.11
N ASP A 180 22.56 -1.94 19.82
CA ASP A 180 22.02 -2.26 21.14
C ASP A 180 20.55 -1.80 21.23
N PRO A 181 19.68 -2.55 21.95
CA PRO A 181 18.26 -2.25 22.03
C PRO A 181 18.03 -1.04 22.94
N VAL A 182 18.20 0.16 22.40
CA VAL A 182 17.68 1.38 23.02
C VAL A 182 16.20 1.45 22.67
N VAL A 183 15.35 1.16 23.65
CA VAL A 183 13.90 1.32 23.59
C VAL A 183 13.57 2.79 23.32
N HIS A 184 13.44 3.16 22.05
CA HIS A 184 12.86 4.44 21.67
C HIS A 184 11.34 4.29 21.68
N THR A 185 10.76 4.63 22.83
CA THR A 185 9.34 4.98 22.96
C THR A 185 8.98 6.02 21.89
N GLY A 186 7.74 5.97 21.40
CA GLY A 186 7.23 6.68 20.20
C GLY A 186 7.19 8.21 20.25
N GLU A 187 8.20 8.86 20.83
CA GLU A 187 8.44 10.30 20.84
C GLU A 187 9.41 10.76 19.75
N ALA A 188 10.36 9.92 19.30
CA ALA A 188 11.37 10.34 18.33
C ALA A 188 10.79 10.70 16.94
N VAL A 189 9.64 10.12 16.57
CA VAL A 189 8.98 10.39 15.27
C VAL A 189 8.23 11.73 15.28
N LEU A 190 7.81 12.25 16.44
CA LEU A 190 7.11 13.54 16.53
C LEU A 190 8.05 14.74 16.43
N SER A 191 9.36 14.56 16.66
CA SER A 191 10.36 15.64 16.50
C SER A 191 10.60 16.08 15.05
N LEU A 192 10.01 15.36 14.07
CA LEU A 192 10.08 15.69 12.64
C LEU A 192 8.87 16.49 12.14
N PHE A 193 7.93 16.84 13.01
CA PHE A 193 6.72 17.59 12.67
C PHE A 193 6.64 18.98 13.32
N ASN A 194 7.76 19.50 13.83
CA ASN A 194 7.92 20.90 14.26
C ASN A 194 8.99 21.60 13.43
#